data_AF-A0A1G7MRX1-F1
#
_entry.id   AF-A0A1G7MRX1-F1
#
_cell.length_a   1.000
_cell.length_b   1.000
_cell.length_c   1.000
_cell.angle_alpha   90.00
_cell.angle_beta   90.00
_cell.angle_gamma   90.00
#
_symmetry.space_group_name_H-M   'P 1'
#
loop_
_entity.id
_entity.type
_entity.pdbx_description
1 polymer ?
#
loop_
_entity_poly.entity_id
_entity_poly.type
_entity_poly.pdbx_seq_one_letter_code
_entity_poly.pdbx_strand_id
1 'polypeptide(L)' 'MTQLRFGDGEDVSDVLLIADAVTLSDPGKPMLAVPLAEDIGLTFLVEPEEVGTMIANLGVGNQGLEDWRDRTVRGGA' A
#
# COMPACT_ATOMS: atom_id res chain seq x y z
N MET A 1 -5.11 -10.47 -10.88
CA MET A 1 -4.21 -9.36 -10.52
C MET A 1 -4.70 -8.16 -11.32
N THR A 2 -5.44 -7.26 -10.66
CA THR A 2 -6.00 -6.06 -11.31
C THR A 2 -5.07 -4.90 -10.99
N GLN A 3 -4.48 -4.29 -12.00
CA GLN A 3 -3.74 -3.04 -11.84
C GLN A 3 -4.75 -1.89 -11.80
N LEU A 4 -4.63 -1.03 -10.78
CA LEU A 4 -5.38 0.22 -10.71
C LEU A 4 -4.57 1.30 -11.44
N ARG A 5 -5.18 1.96 -12.43
CA ARG A 5 -4.57 3.06 -13.19
C ARG A 5 -5.07 4.39 -12.66
N PHE A 6 -4.15 5.29 -12.32
CA PHE A 6 -4.46 6.66 -11.87
C PHE A 6 -3.66 7.66 -12.73
N GLY A 7 -4.36 8.61 -13.37
CA GLY A 7 -3.72 9.70 -14.13
C GLY A 7 -3.23 9.33 -15.54
N ASP A 8 -2.85 10.36 -16.30
CA ASP A 8 -2.56 10.30 -17.74
C ASP A 8 -1.05 10.18 -18.04
N GLY A 9 -0.24 9.49 -17.23
CA GLY A 9 1.18 9.40 -17.57
C GLY A 9 2.20 8.61 -16.76
N GLU A 10 1.92 8.10 -15.56
CA GLU A 10 2.88 7.20 -14.88
C GLU A 10 2.09 6.15 -14.09
N ASP A 11 2.21 4.88 -14.50
CA ASP A 11 1.60 3.77 -13.79
C ASP A 11 2.21 3.71 -12.38
N VAL A 12 1.41 3.91 -11.32
CA VAL A 12 1.80 3.60 -9.93
C VAL A 12 1.92 2.08 -9.80
N SER A 13 2.99 1.53 -10.35
CA SER A 13 3.30 0.10 -10.38
C SER A 13 4.20 -0.33 -9.23
N ASP A 14 4.45 0.56 -8.27
CA ASP A 14 5.49 0.36 -7.26
C ASP A 14 5.03 -0.44 -6.04
N VAL A 15 3.75 -0.81 -5.96
CA VAL A 15 3.21 -1.58 -4.82
C VAL A 15 2.16 -2.59 -5.23
N LEU A 16 2.29 -3.81 -4.69
CA LEU A 16 1.27 -4.86 -4.73
C LEU A 16 0.56 -4.92 -3.38
N LEU A 17 -0.78 -4.86 -3.40
CA LEU A 17 -1.62 -5.08 -2.23
C LEU A 17 -2.15 -6.51 -2.21
N ILE A 18 -1.95 -7.21 -1.10
CA ILE A 18 -2.42 -8.57 -0.88
C ILE A 18 -3.45 -8.55 0.25
N ALA A 19 -4.68 -8.95 -0.08
CA ALA A 19 -5.69 -9.34 0.91
C ALA A 19 -5.77 -10.86 0.95
N ASP A 20 -5.59 -11.44 2.14
CA ASP A 20 -5.79 -12.87 2.34
C ASP A 20 -7.28 -13.21 2.48
N ALA A 21 -7.60 -14.49 2.67
CA ALA A 21 -8.98 -14.93 2.82
C ALA A 21 -9.69 -14.29 4.03
N VAL A 22 -8.95 -13.92 5.07
CA VAL A 22 -9.49 -13.26 6.26
C VAL A 22 -9.81 -11.81 5.94
N THR A 23 -8.88 -11.06 5.36
CA THR A 23 -9.09 -9.66 4.94
C THR A 23 -10.21 -9.53 3.89
N LEU A 24 -10.37 -10.52 3.01
CA LEU A 24 -11.50 -10.55 2.07
C LEU A 24 -12.85 -10.81 2.76
N SER A 25 -12.84 -11.54 3.88
CA SER A 25 -14.06 -11.87 4.64
C SER A 25 -14.41 -10.80 5.69
N ASP A 26 -13.42 -10.04 6.14
CA ASP A 26 -13.52 -8.92 7.08
C ASP A 26 -12.75 -7.71 6.52
N PRO A 27 -13.44 -6.81 5.80
CA PRO A 27 -12.81 -5.65 5.15
C PRO A 27 -12.19 -4.63 6.12
N GLY A 28 -12.33 -4.83 7.44
CA GLY A 28 -11.67 -4.01 8.46
C GLY A 28 -10.29 -4.52 8.87
N LYS A 29 -9.77 -5.57 8.21
CA LYS A 29 -8.43 -6.10 8.50
C LYS A 29 -7.36 -5.48 7.60
N PRO A 30 -6.15 -5.24 8.12
CA PRO A 30 -5.04 -4.72 7.33
C PRO A 30 -4.74 -5.57 6.10
N MET A 31 -4.27 -4.92 5.04
CA MET A 31 -3.73 -5.55 3.83
C MET A 31 -2.20 -5.54 3.89
N LEU A 32 -1.56 -6.53 3.26
CA LEU A 32 -0.10 -6.51 3.10
C LEU A 32 0.26 -5.70 1.86
N ALA A 33 1.03 -4.63 2.05
CA ALA A 33 1.69 -3.89 0.99
C ALA A 33 3.07 -4.49 0.71
N VAL A 34 3.33 -4.74 -0.57
CA VAL A 34 4.57 -5.31 -1.09
C VAL A 34 5.17 -4.31 -2.08
N PRO A 35 6.22 -3.56 -1.69
CA PRO A 35 6.96 -2.73 -2.61
C PRO A 35 7.55 -3.55 -3.76
N LEU A 36 7.39 -3.05 -4.98
CA LEU A 36 7.90 -3.64 -6.22
C LEU A 36 9.12 -2.91 -6.78
N ALA A 37 9.43 -1.73 -6.25
CA ALA A 37 10.59 -0.91 -6.59
C ALA A 37 11.27 -0.37 -5.33
N GLU A 38 12.59 -0.09 -5.43
CA GLU A 38 13.49 0.54 -4.45
C GLU A 38 13.64 -0.18 -3.09
N ASP A 39 12.53 -0.57 -2.44
CA ASP A 39 12.43 -1.19 -1.12
C ASP A 39 11.99 -2.67 -1.18
N ILE A 40 12.46 -3.39 -2.19
CA ILE A 40 12.09 -4.80 -2.42
C ILE A 40 12.43 -5.65 -1.19
N GLY A 41 11.40 -6.28 -0.60
CA GLY A 41 11.52 -7.13 0.58
C GLY A 41 11.09 -6.48 1.90
N LEU A 42 10.78 -5.18 1.91
CA LEU A 42 10.29 -4.45 3.08
C LEU A 42 8.77 -4.33 3.06
N THR A 43 8.09 -5.46 3.25
CA THR A 43 6.62 -5.49 3.28
C THR A 43 6.07 -4.91 4.59
N PHE A 44 4.87 -4.33 4.54
CA PHE A 44 4.21 -3.74 5.70
C PHE A 44 2.70 -3.85 5.62
N LEU A 45 2.02 -3.73 6.76
CA LEU A 45 0.56 -3.73 6.84
C LEU A 45 0.02 -2.31 6.63
N VAL A 46 -1.08 -2.21 5.89
CA VAL A 46 -1.81 -0.96 5.63
C VAL A 46 -3.26 -1.17 6.02
N GLU A 47 -3.81 -0.24 6.79
CA GLU A 47 -5.22 -0.26 7.16
C GLU A 47 -6.12 -0.02 5.93
N PRO A 48 -7.26 -0.70 5.80
CA PRO A 48 -8.13 -0.59 4.62
C PRO A 48 -8.56 0.84 4.29
N GLU A 49 -8.84 1.66 5.31
CA GLU A 49 -9.20 3.07 5.15
C GLU A 49 -8.05 3.94 4.61
N GLU A 50 -6.80 3.53 4.80
CA GLU A 50 -5.63 4.29 4.39
C GLU A 50 -5.17 3.97 2.96
N VAL A 51 -5.57 2.82 2.40
CA VAL A 51 -5.15 2.36 1.07
C VAL A 51 -5.38 3.42 -0.01
N GLY A 52 -6.56 4.05 -0.02
CA GLY A 52 -6.88 5.09 -1.01
C GLY A 52 -5.97 6.32 -0.87
N THR A 53 -5.70 6.74 0.37
CA THR A 53 -4.81 7.87 0.65
C THR A 53 -3.37 7.53 0.29
N MET A 54 -2.89 6.33 0.61
CA MET A 54 -1.56 5.86 0.23
C MET A 54 -1.37 5.92 -1.28
N ILE A 55 -2.26 5.29 -2.04
CA ILE A 55 -2.16 5.25 -3.50
C ILE A 55 -2.21 6.67 -4.09
N ALA A 56 -3.09 7.54 -3.58
CA ALA A 56 -3.18 8.91 -4.04
C ALA A 56 -1.87 9.69 -3.79
N ASN A 57 -1.24 9.50 -2.62
CA ASN A 57 0.02 10.16 -2.28
C ASN A 57 1.19 9.66 -3.14
N LEU A 58 1.25 8.35 -3.41
CA LEU A 58 2.26 7.76 -4.30
C LEU A 58 2.13 8.33 -5.71
N GLY A 59 0.91 8.38 -6.25
CA GLY A 59 0.66 8.87 -7.62
C GLY A 59 0.99 10.34 -7.86
N VAL A 60 1.03 11.17 -6.81
CA VAL A 60 1.44 12.59 -6.91
C VAL A 60 2.86 12.85 -6.40
N GLY A 61 3.56 11.81 -5.94
CA GLY A 61 4.90 11.92 -5.35
C GLY A 61 4.94 12.74 -4.05
N ASN A 62 3.84 12.81 -3.28
CA ASN A 62 3.79 13.57 -2.03
C ASN A 62 4.37 12.80 -0.83
N GLN A 63 4.24 11.47 -0.84
CA GLN A 63 4.83 10.56 0.17
C GLN A 63 5.29 9.27 -0.52
N GLY A 64 6.37 8.68 -0.01
CA GLY A 64 6.93 7.41 -0.48
C GLY A 64 6.42 6.21 0.33
N LEU A 65 6.76 4.99 -0.09
CA LEU A 65 6.37 3.76 0.62
C LEU A 65 7.02 3.65 2.01
N GLU A 66 8.21 4.22 2.17
CA GLU A 66 8.94 4.33 3.42
C GLU A 66 8.17 5.11 4.50
N ASP A 67 7.44 6.15 4.11
CA ASP A 67 6.65 6.98 5.04
C ASP A 67 5.50 6.19 5.66
N TRP A 68 4.92 5.25 4.91
CA TRP A 68 3.82 4.40 5.36
C TRP A 68 4.32 3.24 6.22
N ARG A 69 5.39 2.57 5.78
CA ARG A 69 6.05 1.50 6.56
C ARG A 69 6.42 1.98 7.97
N ASP A 70 7.01 3.17 8.07
CA ASP A 70 7.43 3.73 9.34
C ASP A 70 6.25 4.00 10.30
N ARG A 71 5.04 4.21 9.78
CA ARG A 71 3.82 4.34 10.60
C ARG A 71 3.35 2.99 11.13
N THR A 72 3.36 1.95 10.31
CA THR A 72 3.02 0.58 10.73
C THR A 72 3.92 0.12 11.86
N VAL A 73 5.23 0.37 11.76
CA VAL A 73 6.20 0.02 12.81
C VAL A 73 5.93 0.77 14.12
N ARG A 74 5.41 2.00 14.04
CA ARG A 74 5.11 2.83 15.22
C ARG A 74 3.73 2.57 15.83
N GLY A 75 2.81 1.97 15.09
CA GLY A 75 1.46 1.60 15.55
C GLY A 75 1.38 0.23 16.24
N GLY A 76 2.44 -0.58 16.18
CA GLY A 76 2.54 -1.86 16.89
C GLY A 76 3.05 -1.71 18.32
N ALA A 77 2.19 -1.28 19.24
CA ALA A 77 2.39 -1.35 20.70
C ALA A 77 1.13 -1.86 21.40
#